data_AF-A0A2G1WZW0-F1
#
_entry.id   AF-A0A2G1WZW0-F1
#
_cell.length_a   1.000
_cell.length_b   1.000
_cell.length_c   1.000
_cell.angle_alpha   90.00
_cell.angle_beta   90.00
_cell.angle_gamma   90.00
#
_symmetry.space_group_name_H-M   'P 1'
#
loop_
_entity.id
_entity.type
_entity.pdbx_description
1 polymer ?
#
loop_
_entity_poly.entity_id
_entity_poly.type
_entity_poly.pdbx_seq_one_letter_code
_entity_poly.pdbx_strand_id
1 'polypeptide(L)' 'MDLSGLRRHAPQSLAVRRQAAVLAPVIARDGEAHLLFTKRAAHLGEHPGQMSFPGGGREPI' A
#
# COMPACT_ATOMS: atom_id res chain seq x y z
N MET A 1 8.33 -13.21 -12.43
CA MET A 1 8.13 -13.41 -10.98
C MET A 1 6.88 -14.28 -10.81
N ASP A 2 6.99 -15.45 -10.20
CA ASP A 2 5.83 -16.32 -9.94
C ASP A 2 5.13 -15.88 -8.64
N LEU A 3 3.85 -15.50 -8.75
CA LEU A 3 3.02 -15.04 -7.62
C LEU A 3 1.94 -16.07 -7.25
N SER A 4 1.98 -17.29 -7.80
CA SER A 4 0.97 -18.33 -7.58
C SER A 4 0.80 -18.71 -6.11
N GLY A 5 1.86 -18.59 -5.31
CA GLY A 5 1.84 -18.82 -3.86
C GLY A 5 0.89 -17.88 -3.11
N LEU A 6 0.70 -16.65 -3.58
CA LEU A 6 -0.16 -15.66 -2.94
C LEU A 6 -1.64 -16.06 -3.01
N ARG A 7 -2.06 -16.75 -4.08
CA ARG A 7 -3.45 -17.23 -4.24
C ARG A 7 -3.88 -18.25 -3.19
N ARG A 8 -2.92 -18.99 -2.62
CA ARG A 8 -3.18 -19.99 -1.58
C ARG A 8 -3.13 -19.42 -0.17
N HIS A 9 -2.73 -18.15 -0.03
CA HIS A 9 -2.58 -17.51 1.26
C HIS A 9 -3.92 -16.90 1.70
N ALA A 10 -4.45 -17.38 2.83
CA ALA A 10 -5.57 -16.72 3.50
C ALA A 10 -5.03 -15.60 4.40
N PRO A 11 -5.51 -14.35 4.27
CA PRO A 11 -5.04 -13.25 5.10
C PRO A 11 -5.36 -13.52 6.57
N GLN A 12 -4.40 -13.25 7.44
CA GLN A 12 -4.56 -13.35 8.89
C GLN A 12 -4.72 -11.96 9.50
N SER A 13 -5.64 -11.85 10.45
CA SER A 13 -5.79 -10.60 11.21
C SER A 13 -4.70 -10.51 12.28
N LEU A 14 -4.03 -9.37 12.35
CA LEU A 14 -2.98 -9.10 13.33
C LEU A 14 -3.52 -8.15 14.40
N ALA A 15 -3.31 -8.49 15.67
CA ALA A 15 -3.60 -7.60 16.79
C ALA A 15 -2.57 -6.47 16.84
N VAL A 16 -2.84 -5.36 16.16
CA VAL A 16 -1.94 -4.19 16.07
C VAL A 16 -2.43 -3.04 16.93
N ARG A 17 -1.52 -2.37 17.65
CA ARG A 17 -1.86 -1.19 18.48
C ARG A 17 -2.13 0.07 17.66
N ARG A 18 -1.56 0.18 16.46
CA ARG A 18 -1.79 1.31 15.54
C ARG A 18 -2.42 0.76 14.26
N GLN A 19 -3.65 1.14 14.00
CA GLN A 19 -4.36 0.77 12.78
C GLN A 19 -3.98 1.73 11.66
N ALA A 20 -3.75 1.19 10.47
CA ALA A 20 -3.48 1.94 9.25
C ALA A 20 -4.05 1.17 8.06
N ALA A 21 -4.31 1.88 6.98
CA ALA A 21 -4.78 1.29 5.74
C ALA A 21 -4.09 1.96 4.55
N VAL A 22 -3.99 1.20 3.46
CA VAL A 22 -3.53 1.68 2.16
C VAL A 22 -4.56 1.35 1.09
N LEU A 23 -4.61 2.18 0.06
CA LEU A 23 -5.28 1.88 -1.20
C LEU A 23 -4.24 1.25 -2.13
N ALA A 24 -4.52 0.09 -2.71
CA ALA A 24 -3.70 -0.53 -3.76
C ALA A 24 -4.41 -0.35 -5.11
N PRO A 25 -4.23 0.79 -5.80
CA PRO A 25 -5.08 1.17 -6.92
C PRO A 25 -4.58 0.50 -8.19
N VAL A 26 -5.47 -0.20 -8.88
CA VAL A 26 -5.26 -0.67 -10.25
C VAL A 26 -5.95 0.31 -11.19
N ILE A 27 -5.17 1.02 -12.00
CA ILE A 27 -5.65 2.04 -12.94
C ILE A 27 -5.40 1.59 -14.38
N ALA A 28 -6.30 1.95 -15.28
CA ALA A 28 -6.09 1.75 -16.72
C ALA A 28 -5.36 2.96 -17.31
N ARG A 29 -4.29 2.71 -18.06
CA ARG A 29 -3.56 3.73 -18.81
C ARG A 29 -3.12 3.12 -20.14
N ASP A 30 -3.44 3.80 -21.25
CA ASP A 30 -3.10 3.34 -22.59
C ASP A 30 -3.57 1.92 -22.91
N GLY A 31 -4.72 1.51 -22.33
CA GLY A 31 -5.30 0.17 -22.50
C GLY A 31 -4.75 -0.90 -21.53
N GLU A 32 -3.72 -0.57 -20.75
CA GLU A 32 -3.03 -1.51 -19.87
C GLU A 32 -3.31 -1.24 -18.38
N ALA A 33 -3.21 -2.27 -17.55
CA ALA A 33 -3.39 -2.16 -16.10
C ALA A 33 -2.08 -1.78 -15.40
N HIS A 34 -2.13 -0.73 -14.57
CA HIS A 34 -0.99 -0.23 -13.81
C HIS A 34 -1.31 -0.10 -12.32
N LEU A 35 -0.30 -0.27 -11.48
CA LEU A 35 -0.38 0.06 -10.05
C LEU A 35 0.08 1.49 -9.82
N LEU A 36 -0.71 2.26 -9.07
CA LEU A 36 -0.35 3.61 -8.67
C LEU A 36 0.44 3.59 -7.36
N PHE A 37 1.59 4.27 -7.36
CA PHE A 37 2.41 4.53 -6.19
C PHE A 37 2.60 6.03 -5.99
N THR A 38 2.83 6.43 -4.74
CA THR A 38 3.26 7.78 -4.37
C THR A 38 4.73 7.75 -3.97
N LYS A 39 5.46 8.82 -4.27
CA LYS A 39 6.77 9.07 -3.67
C LYS A 39 6.57 9.91 -2.43
N ARG A 40 7.00 9.40 -1.27
CA ARG A 40 6.93 10.15 -0.01
C ARG A 40 7.78 11.41 -0.09
N ALA A 41 7.28 12.52 0.46
CA ALA A 41 8.01 13.77 0.45
C ALA A 41 9.35 13.63 1.18
N ALA A 42 10.40 14.25 0.63
CA ALA A 42 11.77 14.08 1.13
C ALA A 42 11.98 14.60 2.57
N HIS A 43 11.10 15.49 3.03
CA HIS A 43 11.19 16.12 4.35
C HIS A 43 10.39 15.38 5.44
N LEU A 44 9.80 14.20 5.15
CA LEU A 44 9.07 13.44 6.16
C LEU A 44 10.03 12.75 7.13
N GLY A 45 9.70 12.80 8.43
CA GLY A 45 10.52 12.21 9.50
C GLY A 45 10.65 10.68 9.43
N GLU A 46 9.73 10.00 8.73
CA GLU A 46 9.79 8.56 8.47
C GLU A 46 9.69 8.24 6.98
N HIS A 47 10.56 7.34 6.53
CA HIS A 47 10.61 6.80 5.17
C HIS A 47 10.62 7.87 4.06
N PRO A 48 11.49 8.89 4.12
CA PRO A 48 11.55 9.94 3.11
C PRO A 48 11.94 9.37 1.74
N GLY A 49 11.27 9.84 0.68
CA GLY A 49 11.58 9.47 -0.70
C GLY A 49 11.22 8.05 -1.12
N GLN A 50 10.72 7.20 -0.21
CA GLN A 50 10.28 5.84 -0.54
C GLN A 50 9.01 5.84 -1.38
N MET A 51 8.90 4.84 -2.25
CA MET A 51 7.66 4.56 -3.00
C MET A 51 6.71 3.78 -2.10
N SER A 52 5.48 4.25 -1.99
CA SER A 52 4.44 3.63 -1.17
C SER A 52 3.09 3.62 -1.89
N PHE A 53 2.20 2.73 -1.49
CA PHE A 53 0.79 2.91 -1.79
C PHE A 53 0.23 4.14 -1.06
N PRO A 54 -0.76 4.84 -1.63
CA PRO A 54 -1.50 5.86 -0.90
C PRO A 54 -2.13 5.27 0.38
N GLY A 55 -2.09 5.99 1.50
CA GLY A 55 -2.66 5.50 2.75
C GLY A 55 -2.34 6.39 3.95
N GLY A 56 -2.75 5.92 5.13
CA GLY A 56 -2.59 6.65 6.38
C GLY A 56 -2.95 5.84 7.61
N GLY A 57 -2.58 6.37 8.78
CA GLY A 57 -3.03 5.85 10.07
C GLY A 57 -4.51 6.15 10.31
N ARG A 58 -5.20 5.29 11.06
CA ARG A 58 -6.58 5.54 11.49
C ARG A 58 -6.60 6.68 12.49
N GLU A 59 -7.39 7.71 12.21
CA GLU A 59 -7.65 8.78 13.17
C GLU A 59 -8.60 8.29 14.29
N PRO A 60 -8.40 8.74 15.53
CA PRO A 60 -9.40 8.58 16.59
C PRO A 60 -10.74 9.19 16.17
N ILE A 61 -11.84 8.59 16.62
CA ILE A 61 -13.20 9.11 16.41
C ILE A 61 -13.54 10.04 17.56
#